data_AF-A0A915HT31-F1
#
_entry.id   AF-A0A915HT31-F1
#
_cell.length_a   1.000
_cell.length_b   1.000
_cell.length_c   1.000
_cell.angle_alpha   90.00
_cell.angle_beta   90.00
_cell.angle_gamma   90.00
#
_symmetry.space_group_name_H-M   'P 1'
#
loop_
_entity.id
_entity.type
_entity.pdbx_description
1 polymer ?
#
loop_
_entity_poly.entity_id
_entity_poly.type
_entity_poly.pdbx_seq_one_letter_code
_entity_poly.pdbx_strand_id
1 'polypeptide(L)'
;KDEILPKAAHYDKTGEYPWDLVKRSFELGLLNSDIPVQYGGPGLSMIESTLVAEALAYGCTGISTAILGKFWVFLVLNGDFR
;
A
#
# COMPACT_ATOMS: atom_id res chain seq x y z
N LYS A 1 5.22 0.16 -11.36
CA LYS A 1 6.66 0.15 -11.70
C LYS A 1 7.22 1.58 -11.77
N ASP A 2 6.53 2.49 -12.45
CA ASP A 2 7.03 3.84 -12.77
C ASP A 2 7.23 4.76 -11.56
N GLU A 3 6.50 4.52 -10.46
CA GLU A 3 6.59 5.34 -9.24
C GLU A 3 7.51 4.76 -8.17
N ILE A 4 7.55 3.42 -8.03
CA ILE A 4 8.23 2.75 -6.91
C ILE A 4 9.71 2.56 -7.20
N LEU A 5 10.09 2.08 -8.40
CA LEU A 5 11.48 1.79 -8.76
C LEU A 5 12.43 3.00 -8.68
N PRO A 6 12.09 4.19 -9.23
CA PRO A 6 13.01 5.33 -9.17
C PRO A 6 13.14 5.91 -7.75
N LYS A 7 12.09 5.79 -6.93
CA LYS A 7 12.07 6.31 -5.56
C LYS A 7 12.59 5.29 -4.53
N ALA A 8 12.64 4.01 -4.86
CA ALA A 8 13.13 2.95 -3.98
C ALA A 8 14.53 3.23 -3.42
N ALA A 9 15.49 3.57 -4.29
CA ALA A 9 16.85 3.86 -3.86
C ALA A 9 16.98 5.11 -2.98
N HIS A 10 16.02 6.03 -3.05
CA HIS A 10 15.98 7.22 -2.21
C HIS A 10 15.43 6.90 -0.82
N TYR A 11 14.29 6.21 -0.74
CA TYR A 11 13.69 5.80 0.54
C TYR A 11 14.56 4.80 1.30
N ASP A 12 15.26 3.91 0.59
CA ASP A 12 16.20 2.95 1.20
C ASP A 12 17.42 3.65 1.84
N LYS A 13 17.91 4.75 1.22
CA LYS A 13 19.06 5.52 1.75
C LYS A 13 18.69 6.50 2.86
N THR A 14 17.51 7.09 2.79
CA THR A 14 17.05 8.13 3.72
C THR A 14 16.35 7.55 4.94
N GLY A 15 15.76 6.35 4.83
CA GLY A 15 14.92 5.76 5.86
C GLY A 15 13.61 6.52 6.08
N GLU A 16 13.27 7.46 5.19
CA GLU A 16 12.04 8.22 5.28
C GLU A 16 10.84 7.36 4.93
N TYR A 17 9.74 7.58 5.65
CA TYR A 17 8.51 6.84 5.39
C TYR A 17 7.87 7.33 4.08
N PRO A 18 7.52 6.44 3.13
CA PRO A 18 7.08 6.80 1.79
C PRO A 18 5.61 7.25 1.75
N TRP A 19 5.28 8.33 2.49
CA TRP A 19 3.92 8.86 2.63
C TRP A 19 3.25 9.19 1.30
N ASP A 20 3.99 9.69 0.33
CA ASP A 20 3.45 10.04 -0.99
C ASP A 20 3.00 8.79 -1.75
N LEU A 21 3.78 7.72 -1.70
CA LEU A 21 3.43 6.45 -2.33
C LEU A 21 2.26 5.77 -1.61
N VAL A 22 2.22 5.89 -0.28
CA VAL A 22 1.13 5.37 0.54
C VAL A 22 -0.19 6.08 0.22
N LYS A 23 -0.22 7.42 0.21
CA LYS A 23 -1.42 8.21 -0.12
C LYS A 23 -1.92 7.91 -1.53
N ARG A 24 -1.02 7.82 -2.50
CA ARG A 24 -1.41 7.49 -3.88
C ARG A 24 -1.93 6.05 -4.00
N SER A 25 -1.34 5.11 -3.27
CA SER A 25 -1.87 3.74 -3.20
C SER A 25 -3.24 3.67 -2.54
N PHE A 26 -3.56 4.62 -1.65
CA PHE A 26 -4.87 4.74 -1.00
C PHE A 26 -5.92 5.27 -1.98
N GLU A 27 -5.60 6.34 -2.72
CA GLU A 27 -6.47 6.90 -3.75
C GLU A 27 -6.80 5.89 -4.86
N LEU A 28 -5.85 5.00 -5.16
CA LEU A 28 -6.04 3.92 -6.13
C LEU A 28 -6.83 2.71 -5.58
N GLY A 29 -7.19 2.71 -4.29
CA GLY A 29 -7.87 1.59 -3.63
C GLY A 29 -7.02 0.32 -3.49
N LEU A 30 -5.69 0.45 -3.63
CA LEU A 30 -4.76 -0.68 -3.45
C LEU A 30 -4.53 -0.98 -1.97
N LEU A 31 -4.67 0.04 -1.12
CA LEU A 31 -4.83 -0.14 0.31
C LEU A 31 -6.19 -0.77 0.59
N ASN A 32 -6.19 -1.87 1.34
CA ASN A 32 -7.40 -2.60 1.74
C ASN A 32 -8.23 -3.20 0.58
N SER A 33 -7.56 -3.59 -0.49
CA SER A 33 -8.13 -4.34 -1.62
C SER A 33 -9.07 -5.48 -1.21
N ASP A 34 -8.72 -6.20 -0.16
CA ASP A 34 -9.40 -7.38 0.39
C ASP A 34 -10.63 -7.06 1.27
N ILE A 35 -10.86 -5.77 1.60
CA ILE A 35 -12.05 -5.39 2.37
C ILE A 35 -13.30 -5.58 1.50
N PRO A 36 -14.31 -6.32 1.99
CA PRO A 36 -15.55 -6.53 1.26
C PRO A 36 -16.26 -5.21 0.91
N VAL A 37 -16.97 -5.18 -0.22
CA VAL A 37 -17.71 -4.01 -0.71
C VAL A 37 -18.69 -3.43 0.32
N GLN A 38 -19.27 -4.29 1.18
CA GLN A 38 -20.17 -3.87 2.26
C GLN A 38 -19.52 -2.94 3.31
N TYR A 39 -18.20 -2.90 3.38
CA TYR A 39 -17.42 -2.04 4.27
C TYR A 39 -16.70 -0.91 3.53
N GLY A 40 -17.07 -0.65 2.26
CA GLY A 40 -16.48 0.41 1.45
C GLY A 40 -15.13 0.05 0.81
N GLY A 41 -14.76 -1.24 0.80
CA GLY A 41 -13.56 -1.73 0.13
C GLY A 41 -13.80 -2.25 -1.29
N PRO A 42 -12.74 -2.51 -2.06
CA PRO A 42 -12.84 -3.02 -3.44
C PRO A 42 -13.38 -4.45 -3.55
N GLY A 43 -13.37 -5.23 -2.47
CA GLY A 43 -13.85 -6.61 -2.45
C GLY A 43 -13.01 -7.56 -3.32
N LEU A 44 -11.74 -7.26 -3.53
CA LEU A 44 -10.83 -8.08 -4.34
C LEU A 44 -10.59 -9.43 -3.66
N SER A 45 -10.53 -10.48 -4.47
CA SER A 45 -10.23 -11.81 -4.00
C SER A 45 -8.80 -11.90 -3.43
N MET A 46 -8.55 -12.93 -2.62
CA MET A 46 -7.22 -13.17 -2.05
C MET A 46 -6.14 -13.28 -3.15
N ILE A 47 -6.47 -13.90 -4.28
CA ILE A 47 -5.54 -14.07 -5.42
C ILE A 47 -5.20 -12.71 -6.05
N GLU A 48 -6.19 -11.85 -6.27
CA GLU A 48 -5.96 -10.51 -6.82
C GLU A 48 -5.11 -9.66 -5.87
N SER A 49 -5.38 -9.76 -4.56
CA SER A 49 -4.56 -9.08 -3.55
C SER A 49 -3.12 -9.60 -3.52
N THR A 50 -2.90 -10.90 -3.70
CA THR A 50 -1.56 -11.49 -3.85
C THR A 50 -0.85 -11.00 -5.10
N LEU A 51 -1.56 -10.88 -6.23
CA LEU A 51 -0.99 -10.38 -7.49
C LEU A 51 -0.53 -8.91 -7.36
N VAL A 52 -1.33 -8.09 -6.68
CA VAL A 52 -0.98 -6.70 -6.36
C VAL A 52 0.23 -6.65 -5.44
N ALA A 53 0.26 -7.48 -4.40
CA ALA A 53 1.40 -7.57 -3.47
C ALA A 53 2.69 -7.96 -4.21
N GLU A 54 2.64 -8.92 -5.13
CA GLU A 54 3.78 -9.32 -5.95
C GLU A 54 4.27 -8.19 -6.85
N ALA A 55 3.36 -7.47 -7.50
CA ALA A 55 3.69 -6.33 -8.35
C ALA A 55 4.33 -5.17 -7.58
N LEU A 56 3.93 -4.95 -6.33
CA LEU A 56 4.53 -3.97 -5.42
C LEU A 56 5.90 -4.43 -4.92
N ALA A 57 6.01 -5.69 -4.51
CA ALA A 57 7.26 -6.30 -4.03
C ALA A 57 8.37 -6.29 -5.09
N TYR A 58 8.00 -6.44 -6.38
CA TYR A 58 8.96 -6.31 -7.49
C TYR A 58 9.66 -4.95 -7.54
N GLY A 59 8.99 -3.88 -7.09
CA GLY A 59 9.61 -2.54 -7.05
C GLY A 59 10.56 -2.37 -5.87
N CYS A 60 10.06 -2.65 -4.66
CA CYS A 60 10.84 -2.64 -3.43
C CYS A 60 10.03 -3.34 -2.34
N THR A 61 10.62 -4.35 -1.70
CA THR A 61 9.97 -5.08 -0.61
C THR A 61 9.68 -4.18 0.60
N GLY A 62 10.57 -3.24 0.95
CA GLY A 62 10.36 -2.32 2.07
C GLY A 62 9.17 -1.37 1.87
N ILE A 63 9.04 -0.77 0.68
CA ILE A 63 7.89 0.08 0.34
C ILE A 63 6.61 -0.77 0.24
N SER A 64 6.72 -1.97 -0.33
CA SER A 64 5.60 -2.91 -0.39
C SER A 64 5.09 -3.26 1.01
N THR A 65 5.97 -3.48 1.99
CA THR A 65 5.58 -3.72 3.38
C THR A 65 4.91 -2.51 4.01
N ALA A 66 5.37 -1.29 3.70
CA ALA A 66 4.72 -0.06 4.18
C ALA A 66 3.29 0.08 3.65
N ILE A 67 3.04 -0.30 2.39
CA ILE A 67 1.71 -0.24 1.76
C ILE A 67 0.82 -1.42 2.19
N LEU A 68 1.39 -2.63 2.31
CA LEU A 68 0.68 -3.85 2.72
C LEU A 68 0.48 -3.97 4.24
N GLY A 69 1.15 -3.13 5.03
CA GLY A 69 0.89 -2.90 6.46
C GLY A 69 -0.46 -2.22 6.69
N LYS A 70 -1.51 -2.82 6.12
CA LYS A 70 -2.87 -2.31 5.89
C LYS A 70 -3.55 -1.81 7.16
N PHE A 71 -3.28 -2.46 8.30
CA PHE A 71 -3.98 -2.16 9.56
C PHE A 71 -3.61 -0.80 10.16
N TRP A 72 -2.31 -0.50 10.28
CA TRP A 72 -1.86 0.74 10.92
C TRP A 72 -2.00 1.97 10.01
N VAL A 73 -1.75 1.80 8.71
CA VAL A 73 -1.82 2.92 7.74
C VAL A 73 -3.26 3.39 7.52
N PHE A 74 -4.23 2.48 7.49
CA PHE A 74 -5.63 2.84 7.33
C PHE A 74 -6.16 3.68 8.51
N LEU A 75 -5.84 3.29 9.76
CA LEU A 75 -6.19 4.04 10.97
C LEU A 75 -5.59 5.47 10.92
N VAL A 76 -4.33 5.59 10.51
CA VAL A 76 -3.65 6.90 10.38
C VAL A 76 -4.25 7.76 9.26
N LEU A 77 -4.60 7.17 8.11
CA LEU A 77 -5.17 7.91 6.98
C LEU A 77 -6.64 8.30 7.19
N ASN A 78 -7.42 7.50 7.92
CA ASN A 78 -8.84 7.78 8.18
C ASN A 78 -9.09 8.47 9.52
N GLY A 79 -8.05 8.66 10.35
CA GLY A 79 -8.15 9.30 11.66
C GLY A 79 -8.98 8.51 12.68
N ASP A 80 -9.27 7.24 12.42
CA ASP A 80 -9.99 6.37 13.35
C ASP A 80 -8.93 5.61 14.17
N PHE A 81 -8.91 5.79 15.49
CA PHE A 81 -8.01 5.12 16.44
C PHE A 81 -8.85 4.31 17.44
N ARG A 82 -9.93 3.71 16.95
CA ARG A 82 -10.84 2.87 17.73
C ARG A 82 -10.51 1.39 17.59
#